data_AF-A0A953EEK7-F1
#
_entry.id   AF-A0A953EEK7-F1
#
_cell.length_a   1.000
_cell.length_b   1.000
_cell.length_c   1.000
_cell.angle_alpha   90.00
_cell.angle_beta   90.00
_cell.angle_gamma   90.00
#
_symmetry.space_group_name_H-M   'P 1'
#
loop_
_entity.id
_entity.type
_entity.pdbx_description
1 polymer ?
#
loop_
_entity_poly.entity_id
_entity_poly.type
_entity_poly.pdbx_seq_one_letter_code
_entity_poly.pdbx_strand_id
1 'polypeptide(L)'
;TLGPDGRLTDMEGNAVLDMRGTPLTFGPNDTRIEILGDGTVRSENGVVGRLRVVRFEDQQRLRAEGDRLFASDDPATPVQRPNLVQGAFEGSNVRPVLELTNLTSELREFQFAAQFAEREGERLASAVERILRRRT
;
A
#
# COMPACT_ATOMS: atom_id res chain seq x y z
N THR A 1 -0.04 -13.90 -12.57
CA THR A 1 0.48 -15.14 -13.19
C THR A 1 -0.68 -16.09 -13.45
N LEU A 2 -0.45 -17.22 -14.13
CA LEU A 2 -1.45 -18.28 -14.22
C LEU A 2 -1.23 -19.28 -13.10
N GLY A 3 -2.29 -19.54 -12.32
CA GLY A 3 -2.32 -20.59 -11.32
C GLY A 3 -2.35 -22.00 -11.96
N PRO A 4 -2.11 -23.05 -11.16
CA PRO A 4 -2.11 -24.44 -11.63
C PRO A 4 -3.48 -24.92 -12.14
N ASP A 5 -4.55 -24.20 -11.79
CA ASP A 5 -5.93 -24.41 -12.22
C ASP A 5 -6.32 -23.56 -13.45
N GLY A 6 -5.36 -22.87 -14.06
CA GLY A 6 -5.59 -21.99 -15.21
C GLY A 6 -6.20 -20.63 -14.85
N ARG A 7 -6.32 -20.29 -13.56
CA ARG A 7 -6.85 -18.99 -13.13
C ARG A 7 -5.81 -17.90 -13.23
N LEU A 8 -6.24 -16.69 -13.59
CA LEU A 8 -5.41 -15.50 -13.46
C LEU A 8 -5.28 -15.15 -11.98
N THR A 9 -4.05 -15.12 -11.47
CA THR A 9 -3.77 -14.75 -10.09
C THR A 9 -2.77 -13.60 -10.00
N ASP A 10 -2.68 -12.95 -8.84
CA ASP A 10 -1.52 -12.14 -8.48
C ASP A 10 -0.32 -13.03 -8.07
N MET A 11 0.72 -12.44 -7.48
CA MET A 11 1.92 -13.17 -7.05
C MET A 11 1.68 -14.02 -5.80
N GLU A 12 0.69 -13.64 -5.01
CA GLU A 12 0.27 -14.27 -3.76
C GLU A 12 -0.78 -15.38 -3.99
N GLY A 13 -1.30 -15.51 -5.21
CA GLY A 13 -2.26 -16.54 -5.61
C GLY A 13 -3.72 -16.11 -5.52
N ASN A 14 -4.01 -14.83 -5.26
CA ASN A 14 -5.37 -14.32 -5.23
C ASN A 14 -5.93 -14.23 -6.65
N ALA A 15 -7.16 -14.71 -6.83
CA ALA A 15 -7.80 -14.74 -8.13
C ALA A 15 -8.21 -13.33 -8.61
N VAL A 16 -7.87 -13.02 -9.85
CA VAL A 16 -8.29 -11.79 -10.53
C VAL A 16 -9.71 -11.97 -11.07
N LEU A 17 -10.59 -11.04 -10.72
CA LEU A 17 -12.01 -11.14 -11.00
C LEU A 17 -12.43 -10.35 -12.24
N ASP A 18 -13.40 -10.90 -12.97
CA ASP A 18 -14.09 -10.23 -14.06
C ASP A 18 -15.14 -9.22 -13.54
N MET A 19 -15.78 -8.51 -14.47
CA MET A 19 -16.87 -7.56 -14.18
C MET A 19 -18.05 -8.16 -13.37
N ARG A 20 -18.23 -9.48 -13.39
CA ARG A 20 -19.29 -10.20 -12.68
C ARG A 20 -18.83 -10.72 -11.31
N GLY A 21 -17.57 -10.51 -10.94
CA GLY A 21 -16.97 -11.05 -9.72
C GLY A 21 -16.54 -12.52 -9.83
N THR A 22 -16.44 -13.05 -11.04
CA THR A 22 -15.99 -14.43 -11.29
C THR A 22 -14.49 -14.44 -11.60
N PRO A 23 -13.71 -15.42 -11.08
CA PRO A 23 -12.32 -15.60 -11.47
C PRO A 23 -12.13 -15.75 -12.98
N LEU A 24 -11.19 -15.01 -13.56
CA LEU A 24 -10.78 -15.20 -14.95
C LEU A 24 -9.99 -16.50 -15.06
N THR A 25 -10.46 -17.41 -15.90
CA THR A 25 -9.86 -18.73 -16.12
C THR A 25 -9.55 -18.91 -17.59
N PHE A 26 -8.37 -19.43 -17.88
CA PHE A 26 -7.87 -19.68 -19.22
C PHE A 26 -7.91 -21.17 -19.55
N GLY A 27 -7.96 -21.49 -20.84
CA GLY A 27 -7.85 -22.85 -21.31
C GLY A 27 -6.44 -23.42 -21.10
N PRO A 28 -6.28 -24.76 -21.00
CA PRO A 28 -4.99 -25.40 -20.78
C PRO A 28 -3.98 -25.18 -21.93
N ASN A 29 -4.47 -24.79 -23.12
CA ASN A 29 -3.66 -24.51 -24.30
C ASN A 29 -3.48 -23.00 -24.55
N ASP A 30 -3.99 -22.13 -23.69
CA ASP A 30 -3.83 -20.67 -23.85
C ASP A 30 -2.41 -20.28 -23.43
N THR A 31 -1.65 -19.75 -24.39
CA THR A 31 -0.24 -19.37 -24.23
C THR A 31 -0.02 -17.87 -24.38
N ARG A 32 -0.85 -17.18 -25.17
CA ARG A 32 -0.70 -15.75 -25.43
C ARG A 32 -1.83 -14.97 -24.80
N ILE A 33 -1.57 -14.42 -23.63
CA ILE A 33 -2.53 -13.57 -22.91
C ILE A 33 -2.24 -12.10 -23.19
N GLU A 34 -3.23 -11.41 -23.74
CA GLU A 34 -3.18 -9.98 -24.00
C GLU A 34 -4.25 -9.26 -23.16
N ILE A 35 -3.83 -8.18 -22.49
CA ILE A 35 -4.71 -7.32 -21.71
C ILE A 35 -4.73 -5.95 -22.40
N LEU A 36 -5.88 -5.61 -22.96
CA LEU A 36 -6.11 -4.34 -23.65
C LEU A 36 -6.33 -3.21 -22.64
N GLY A 37 -6.09 -1.97 -23.07
CA GLY A 37 -6.17 -0.81 -22.18
C GLY A 37 -7.56 -0.56 -21.58
N ASP A 38 -8.61 -1.00 -22.26
CA ASP A 38 -9.98 -0.95 -21.77
C ASP A 38 -10.31 -2.02 -20.72
N GLY A 39 -9.36 -2.88 -20.37
CA GLY A 39 -9.52 -3.99 -19.43
C GLY A 39 -9.92 -5.31 -20.08
N THR A 40 -10.09 -5.37 -21.40
CA THR A 40 -10.45 -6.61 -22.10
C THR A 40 -9.28 -7.58 -22.07
N VAL A 41 -9.53 -8.80 -21.60
CA VAL A 41 -8.58 -9.90 -21.51
C VAL A 41 -8.87 -10.88 -22.62
N ARG A 42 -7.89 -11.15 -23.47
CA ARG A 42 -8.01 -12.08 -24.59
C ARG A 42 -6.83 -13.04 -24.66
N SER A 43 -7.09 -14.20 -25.24
CA SER A 43 -6.11 -15.19 -25.65
C SER A 43 -6.13 -15.32 -27.18
N GLU A 44 -5.19 -16.07 -27.74
CA GLU A 44 -5.25 -16.57 -29.11
C GLU A 44 -6.59 -17.26 -29.47
N ASN A 45 -7.29 -17.81 -28.48
CA ASN A 45 -8.57 -18.51 -28.67
C ASN A 45 -9.80 -17.58 -28.58
N GLY A 46 -9.60 -16.30 -28.28
CA GLY A 46 -10.67 -15.29 -28.24
C GLY A 46 -10.70 -14.48 -26.94
N VAL A 47 -11.81 -13.76 -26.73
CA VAL A 47 -12.00 -12.94 -25.53
C VAL A 47 -12.39 -13.82 -24.35
N VAL A 48 -11.61 -13.73 -23.27
CA VAL A 48 -11.83 -14.48 -22.03
C VAL A 48 -12.77 -13.71 -21.10
N GLY A 49 -12.59 -12.39 -21.01
CA GLY A 49 -13.42 -11.54 -20.17
C GLY A 49 -12.90 -10.11 -20.09
N ARG A 50 -13.37 -9.37 -19.08
CA ARG A 50 -12.95 -8.00 -18.83
C ARG A 50 -12.65 -7.79 -17.35
N LEU A 51 -11.50 -7.21 -17.05
CA LEU A 51 -11.05 -6.90 -15.70
C LEU A 51 -12.01 -5.92 -15.02
N ARG A 52 -12.38 -6.24 -13.78
CA ARG A 52 -13.15 -5.33 -12.94
C ARG A 52 -12.23 -4.37 -12.20
N VAL A 53 -12.01 -3.21 -12.81
CA VAL A 53 -11.36 -2.09 -12.13
C VAL A 53 -12.42 -1.31 -11.36
N VAL A 54 -12.19 -1.07 -10.08
CA VAL A 54 -13.13 -0.35 -9.21
C VAL A 54 -12.50 0.89 -8.64
N ARG A 55 -13.34 1.85 -8.26
CA ARG A 55 -12.97 3.08 -7.56
C ARG A 55 -13.85 3.24 -6.34
N PHE A 56 -13.25 3.69 -5.26
CA PHE A 56 -13.95 4.11 -4.04
C PHE A 56 -14.09 5.62 -4.03
N GLU A 57 -15.19 6.13 -3.48
CA GLU A 57 -15.42 7.57 -3.35
C GLU A 57 -14.37 8.21 -2.45
N ASP A 58 -14.15 7.62 -1.28
CA ASP A 58 -13.10 8.01 -0.35
C ASP A 58 -12.01 6.94 -0.28
N GLN A 59 -10.85 7.24 -0.89
CA GLN A 59 -9.70 6.33 -0.88
C GLN A 59 -8.96 6.35 0.47
N GLN A 60 -9.14 7.37 1.30
CA GLN A 60 -8.47 7.46 2.61
C GLN A 60 -9.10 6.53 3.65
N ARG A 61 -10.30 6.02 3.38
CA ARG A 61 -10.98 5.02 4.21
C ARG A 61 -10.58 3.58 3.91
N LEU A 62 -9.78 3.35 2.86
CA LEU A 62 -9.25 2.02 2.56
C LEU A 62 -8.30 1.57 3.67
N ARG A 63 -8.50 0.35 4.16
CA ARG A 63 -7.62 -0.30 5.14
C ARG A 63 -6.59 -1.13 4.41
N ALA A 64 -5.32 -0.82 4.57
CA ALA A 64 -4.23 -1.63 4.01
C ALA A 64 -4.13 -2.97 4.77
N GLU A 65 -4.13 -4.08 4.03
CA GLU A 65 -4.01 -5.44 4.60
C GLU A 65 -2.60 -6.04 4.43
N GLY A 66 -1.70 -5.31 3.77
CA GLY A 66 -0.38 -5.82 3.38
C GLY A 66 -0.36 -6.28 1.93
N ASP A 67 0.82 -6.62 1.41
CA ASP A 67 1.00 -7.19 0.05
C ASP A 67 0.28 -6.44 -1.09
N ARG A 68 0.14 -5.11 -0.96
CA ARG A 68 -0.57 -4.21 -1.89
C ARG A 68 -2.09 -4.42 -1.94
N LEU A 69 -2.65 -5.15 -0.99
CA LEU A 69 -4.08 -5.37 -0.81
C LEU A 69 -4.71 -4.29 0.08
N PHE A 70 -5.95 -3.96 -0.26
CA PHE A 70 -6.80 -3.03 0.48
C PHE A 70 -8.16 -3.65 0.72
N ALA A 71 -8.68 -3.46 1.93
CA ALA A 71 -10.04 -3.80 2.31
C ALA A 71 -10.89 -2.53 2.50
N SER A 72 -12.18 -2.66 2.21
CA SER A 72 -13.16 -1.60 2.40
C SER A 72 -14.53 -2.18 2.71
N ASP A 73 -15.26 -1.53 3.62
CA ASP A 73 -16.69 -1.80 3.85
C ASP A 73 -17.57 -0.90 2.97
N ASP A 74 -16.99 0.11 2.32
CA ASP A 74 -17.72 1.03 1.46
C ASP A 74 -17.97 0.40 0.07
N PRO A 75 -19.08 0.74 -0.60
CA PRO A 75 -19.37 0.20 -1.92
C PRO A 75 -18.37 0.70 -2.96
N ALA A 76 -17.80 -0.24 -3.71
CA ALA A 76 -16.92 0.07 -4.83
C ALA A 76 -17.72 0.36 -6.11
N THR A 77 -17.33 1.39 -6.86
CA THR A 77 -17.94 1.73 -8.16
C THR A 77 -17.06 1.22 -9.30
N PRO A 78 -17.58 0.43 -10.26
CA PRO A 78 -16.81 -0.01 -11.42
C PRO A 78 -16.39 1.17 -12.31
N VAL A 79 -15.13 1.14 -12.75
CA VAL A 79 -14.59 2.09 -13.73
C VAL A 79 -14.96 1.59 -15.13
N GLN A 80 -15.83 2.33 -15.83
CA GLN A 80 -16.36 1.88 -17.13
C GLN A 80 -15.32 1.82 -18.25
N ARG A 81 -14.29 2.67 -18.18
CA ARG A 81 -13.19 2.74 -19.16
C ARG A 81 -11.88 2.91 -18.40
N PRO A 82 -11.31 1.81 -17.87
CA PRO A 82 -9.98 1.88 -17.30
C PRO A 82 -8.95 2.17 -18.41
N ASN A 83 -7.76 2.59 -18.00
CA ASN A 83 -6.61 2.76 -18.90
C ASN A 83 -5.47 1.89 -18.38
N LEU A 84 -5.46 0.63 -18.81
CA LEU A 84 -4.46 -0.36 -18.41
C LEU A 84 -3.30 -0.39 -19.41
N VAL A 85 -2.11 -0.70 -18.90
CA VAL A 85 -0.91 -0.85 -19.73
C VAL A 85 -0.27 -2.19 -19.38
N GLN A 86 -0.28 -3.12 -20.34
CA GLN A 86 0.37 -4.42 -20.16
C GLN A 86 1.90 -4.26 -20.23
N GLY A 87 2.61 -5.00 -19.37
CA GLY A 87 4.08 -4.97 -19.32
C GLY A 87 4.68 -3.76 -18.59
N ALA A 88 3.84 -2.90 -18.01
CA ALA A 88 4.27 -1.83 -17.11
C ALA A 88 4.02 -2.22 -15.64
N PHE A 89 4.84 -1.66 -14.75
CA PHE A 89 4.64 -1.76 -13.30
C PHE A 89 4.40 -0.37 -12.73
N GLU A 90 3.45 -0.25 -11.81
CA GLU A 90 3.25 0.97 -11.03
C GLU A 90 4.35 1.11 -9.98
N GLY A 91 5.06 2.23 -10.02
CA GLY A 91 6.12 2.56 -9.06
C GLY A 91 5.58 3.24 -7.82
N SER A 92 6.37 3.25 -6.74
CA SER A 92 6.05 4.05 -5.56
C SER A 92 6.06 5.54 -5.89
N ASN A 93 5.10 6.28 -5.33
CA ASN A 93 5.07 7.74 -5.39
C ASN A 93 5.97 8.40 -4.31
N VAL A 94 6.69 7.61 -3.50
CA VAL A 94 7.57 8.08 -2.43
C VAL A 94 8.92 8.54 -3.00
N ARG A 95 9.45 9.64 -2.44
CA ARG A 95 10.76 10.19 -2.77
C ARG A 95 11.76 9.92 -1.63
N PRO A 96 12.60 8.87 -1.72
CA PRO A 96 13.38 8.39 -0.57
C PRO A 96 14.29 9.45 0.07
N VAL A 97 14.92 10.31 -0.74
CA VAL A 97 15.86 11.33 -0.24
C VAL A 97 15.15 12.37 0.64
N LEU A 98 13.93 12.77 0.26
CA LEU A 98 13.13 13.69 1.08
C LEU A 98 12.67 13.02 2.36
N GLU A 99 12.23 11.77 2.27
CA GLU A 99 11.74 11.02 3.42
C GLU A 99 12.82 10.81 4.48
N LEU A 100 14.04 10.46 4.08
CA LEU A 100 15.19 10.34 4.98
C LEU A 100 15.55 11.68 5.65
N THR A 101 15.38 12.78 4.93
CA THR A 101 15.63 14.12 5.48
C THR A 101 14.59 14.46 6.55
N ASN A 102 13.31 14.16 6.30
CA ASN A 102 12.23 14.33 7.27
C ASN A 102 12.48 13.47 8.53
N LEU A 103 12.75 12.17 8.36
CA LEU A 103 13.08 11.27 9.47
C LEU A 103 14.27 11.76 10.29
N THR A 104 15.32 12.27 9.62
CA THR A 104 16.49 12.81 10.33
C THR A 104 16.15 14.08 11.11
N SER A 105 15.28 14.94 10.56
CA SER A 105 14.81 16.14 11.23
C SER A 105 13.99 15.81 12.47
N GLU A 106 13.02 14.91 12.34
CA GLU A 106 12.17 14.44 13.43
C GLU A 106 13.00 13.74 14.53
N LEU A 107 13.97 12.91 14.15
CA LEU A 107 14.87 12.27 15.10
C LEU A 107 15.69 13.29 15.90
N ARG A 108 16.19 14.35 15.24
CA ARG A 108 16.93 15.42 15.92
C ARG A 108 16.04 16.21 16.87
N GLU A 109 14.82 16.52 16.47
CA GLU A 109 13.85 17.21 17.33
C GLU A 109 13.53 16.38 18.58
N PHE A 110 13.29 15.07 18.41
CA PHE A 110 13.12 14.15 19.53
C PHE A 110 14.35 14.10 20.44
N GLN A 111 15.56 14.04 19.87
CA GLN A 111 16.82 14.07 20.65
C GLN A 111 16.97 15.36 21.46
N PHE A 112 16.62 16.51 20.88
CA PHE A 112 16.66 17.78 21.60
C PHE A 112 15.65 17.82 22.76
N ALA A 113 14.42 17.34 22.52
CA ALA A 113 13.40 17.25 23.56
C ALA A 113 13.84 16.33 24.71
N ALA A 114 14.44 15.18 24.40
CA ALA A 114 14.97 14.24 25.40
C ALA A 114 16.11 14.86 26.24
N GLN A 115 17.09 15.49 25.60
CA GLN A 115 18.19 16.18 26.31
C GLN A 115 17.68 17.33 27.19
N PHE A 116 16.68 18.07 26.71
CA PHE A 116 16.07 19.14 27.49
C PHE A 116 15.40 18.59 28.76
N ALA A 117 14.63 17.50 28.63
CA ALA A 117 13.98 16.85 29.77
C ALA A 117 15.00 16.32 30.79
N GLU A 118 16.11 15.72 30.33
CA GLU A 118 17.18 15.24 31.18
C GLU A 118 17.84 16.38 31.98
N ARG A 119 18.23 17.46 31.31
CA ARG A 119 18.80 18.65 31.97
C ARG A 119 17.84 19.29 32.97
N GLU A 120 16.55 19.31 32.67
CA GLU A 120 15.54 19.82 33.59
C GLU A 120 15.42 18.90 34.83
N GLY A 121 15.49 17.59 34.65
CA GLY A 121 15.57 16.62 35.74
C GLY A 121 16.78 16.85 36.65
N GLU A 122 17.98 17.02 36.06
CA GLU A 122 19.21 17.35 36.80
C GLU A 122 19.09 18.68 37.56
N ARG A 123 18.49 19.69 36.93
CA ARG A 123 18.24 21.01 37.54
C ARG A 123 17.35 20.90 38.77
N LEU A 124 16.28 20.12 38.70
CA LEU A 124 15.38 19.89 39.84
C LEU A 124 16.07 19.11 40.96
N ALA A 125 16.81 18.05 40.64
CA ALA A 125 17.54 17.25 41.63
C ALA A 125 18.58 18.08 42.40
N SER A 126 19.37 18.88 41.69
CA SER A 126 20.38 19.76 42.31
C SER A 126 19.75 20.88 43.16
N ALA A 127 18.57 21.39 42.79
CA ALA A 127 17.83 22.35 43.62
C ALA A 127 17.36 21.72 44.94
N VAL A 128 16.86 20.47 44.89
CA VAL A 128 16.45 19.71 46.09
C VAL A 128 17.64 19.46 47.01
N GLU A 129 18.77 19.02 46.48
CA GLU A 129 19.99 18.77 47.26
C GLU A 129 20.48 20.03 47.98
N ARG A 130 20.51 21.18 47.29
CA ARG A 130 20.93 22.46 47.87
C ARG A 130 20.02 22.92 49.02
N ILE A 131 18.71 22.67 48.93
CA ILE A 131 17.75 23.03 50.00
C ILE A 131 17.97 22.14 51.22
N LEU A 132 18.15 20.84 51.03
CA LEU A 132 18.39 19.89 52.13
C LEU A 132 19.69 20.19 52.88
N ARG A 133 20.77 20.50 52.15
CA ARG A 133 22.08 20.82 52.74
C ARG A 133 22.10 22.10 53.56
N ARG A 134 21.15 23.02 53.35
CA ARG A 134 21.04 24.28 54.11
C ARG A 134 20.26 24.11 55.43
N ARG A 135 19.61 22.97 55.65
CA ARG A 135 18.75 22.71 56.82
C ARG A 135 19.41 21.93 57.96
N THR A 136 20.65 21.48 57.76
CA THR A 136 21.56 20.91 58.78
C THR A 136 22.70 21.89 59.02
#